data_AF-A0A3L7WW57-F1
#
_entry.id   AF-A0A3L7WW57-F1
#
_cell.length_a   1.000
_cell.length_b   1.000
_cell.length_c   1.000
_cell.angle_alpha   90.00
_cell.angle_beta   90.00
_cell.angle_gamma   90.00
#
_symmetry.space_group_name_H-M   'P 1'
#
loop_
_entity.id
_entity.type
_entity.pdbx_description
1 polymer ?
#
loop_
_entity_poly.entity_id
_entity_poly.type
_entity_poly.pdbx_seq_one_letter_code
_entity_poly.pdbx_strand_id
1 'polypeptide(L)'
;MPKDESFDITTGCDLQEVDNALNQARKEIGGRYDFKGVLVEIEYERGAGTIGIHTEDQFHLDSIWEALLGRLVARKVPVQNMKRGEPEQAASGTVRQTVTLVQSIDSETAKRITTFIRDRKLKRVQSQIQGDAVRVTGPSRDDLQVVMAALREEDWGIELNFGNYR
;
A
#
# COMPACT_ATOMS: atom_id res chain seq x y z
N MET A 1 26.86 -21.79 -19.79
CA MET A 1 25.83 -20.82 -20.22
C MET A 1 25.84 -19.69 -19.21
N PRO A 2 25.65 -18.42 -19.62
CA PRO A 2 25.43 -17.34 -18.66
C PRO A 2 24.24 -17.72 -17.77
N LYS A 3 24.36 -17.46 -16.47
CA LYS A 3 23.25 -17.63 -15.54
C LYS A 3 22.27 -16.49 -15.81
N ASP A 4 21.00 -16.80 -16.00
CA ASP A 4 19.96 -15.76 -16.13
C ASP A 4 19.83 -15.00 -14.80
N GLU A 5 19.60 -13.69 -14.91
CA GLU A 5 19.37 -12.80 -13.79
C GLU A 5 17.87 -12.74 -13.49
N SER A 6 17.48 -12.52 -12.24
CA SER A 6 16.07 -12.38 -11.87
C SER A 6 15.84 -11.43 -10.70
N PHE A 7 14.60 -10.98 -10.54
CA PHE A 7 14.11 -10.28 -9.36
C PHE A 7 12.63 -10.64 -9.11
N ASP A 8 12.14 -10.31 -7.92
CA ASP A 8 10.74 -10.46 -7.55
C ASP A 8 10.07 -9.10 -7.42
N ILE A 9 8.85 -9.02 -7.94
CA ILE A 9 7.92 -7.92 -7.71
C ILE A 9 7.01 -8.34 -6.55
N THR A 10 7.00 -7.53 -5.51
CA THR A 10 6.13 -7.69 -4.35
C THR A 10 5.43 -6.37 -4.02
N THR A 11 4.56 -6.38 -3.02
CA THR A 11 3.99 -5.17 -2.43
C THR A 11 3.90 -5.37 -0.92
N GLY A 12 3.52 -4.33 -0.20
CA GLY A 12 3.30 -4.39 1.25
C GLY A 12 3.85 -3.17 1.94
N CYS A 13 3.63 -3.11 3.25
CA CYS A 13 4.17 -2.04 4.08
C CYS A 13 4.71 -2.58 5.40
N ASP A 14 5.67 -1.86 5.98
CA ASP A 14 6.16 -2.18 7.31
C ASP A 14 5.07 -1.91 8.36
N LEU A 15 4.52 -2.98 8.93
CA LEU A 15 3.44 -2.92 9.92
C LEU A 15 3.86 -2.21 11.21
N GLN A 16 5.15 -2.22 11.55
CA GLN A 16 5.66 -1.48 12.70
C GLN A 16 5.65 0.02 12.42
N GLU A 17 6.01 0.41 11.20
CA GLU A 17 5.95 1.81 10.77
C GLU A 17 4.52 2.32 10.64
N VAL A 18 3.58 1.46 10.23
CA VAL A 18 2.13 1.76 10.30
C VAL A 18 1.70 2.05 11.73
N ASP A 19 1.98 1.16 12.68
CA ASP A 19 1.60 1.35 14.08
C ASP A 19 2.21 2.64 14.66
N ASN A 20 3.49 2.89 14.34
CA ASN A 20 4.15 4.10 14.76
C ASN A 20 3.53 5.37 14.13
N ALA A 21 3.10 5.32 12.86
CA ALA A 21 2.40 6.43 12.20
C ALA A 21 1.04 6.70 12.86
N LEU A 22 0.27 5.65 13.16
CA LEU A 22 -1.01 5.74 13.86
C LEU A 22 -0.84 6.36 15.25
N ASN A 23 0.17 5.94 15.99
CA ASN A 23 0.49 6.51 17.30
C ASN A 23 0.87 8.00 17.24
N GLN A 24 1.56 8.42 16.17
CA GLN A 24 1.88 9.84 15.96
C GLN A 24 0.63 10.65 15.58
N ALA A 25 -0.22 10.12 14.71
CA ALA A 25 -1.46 10.78 14.31
C ALA A 25 -2.41 10.95 15.50
N ARG A 26 -2.57 9.93 16.35
CA ARG A 26 -3.37 10.03 17.59
C ARG A 26 -2.89 11.17 18.49
N LYS A 27 -1.58 11.34 18.66
CA LYS A 27 -1.00 12.42 19.48
C LYS A 27 -1.21 13.79 18.85
N GLU A 28 -1.04 13.89 17.53
CA GLU A 28 -1.30 15.13 16.79
C GLU A 28 -2.76 15.55 16.92
N ILE A 29 -3.69 14.63 16.65
CA ILE A 29 -5.14 14.89 16.73
C ILE A 29 -5.54 15.26 18.16
N GLY A 30 -5.00 14.57 19.18
CA GLY A 30 -5.26 14.91 20.58
C GLY A 30 -4.77 16.30 21.01
N GLY A 31 -3.83 16.90 20.27
CA GLY A 31 -3.36 18.26 20.52
C GLY A 31 -4.13 19.35 19.76
N ARG A 32 -5.01 18.96 18.84
CA ARG A 32 -5.76 19.88 17.98
C ARG A 32 -6.98 20.46 18.70
N TYR A 33 -7.13 21.78 18.67
CA TYR A 33 -8.21 22.48 19.38
C TYR A 33 -9.60 22.13 18.81
N ASP A 34 -9.69 21.95 17.49
CA ASP A 34 -10.91 21.57 16.77
C ASP A 34 -11.41 20.15 17.12
N PHE A 35 -10.55 19.30 17.69
CA PHE A 35 -10.92 17.96 18.17
C PHE A 35 -11.26 17.92 19.67
N LYS A 36 -11.30 19.06 20.35
CA LYS A 36 -11.58 19.10 21.79
C LYS A 36 -13.03 18.71 22.06
N GLY A 37 -13.21 17.54 22.67
CA GLY A 37 -14.53 16.99 22.99
C GLY A 37 -15.18 16.22 21.84
N VAL A 38 -14.49 16.09 20.71
CA VAL A 38 -14.91 15.28 19.56
C VAL A 38 -14.55 13.81 19.81
N LEU A 39 -15.46 12.90 19.47
CA LEU A 39 -15.15 11.47 19.43
C LEU A 39 -14.03 11.17 18.41
N VAL A 40 -12.93 10.61 18.87
CA VAL A 40 -11.83 10.15 18.00
C VAL A 40 -11.35 8.79 18.46
N GLU A 41 -11.71 7.76 17.72
CA GLU A 41 -11.22 6.40 17.91
C GLU A 41 -10.49 5.98 16.63
N ILE A 42 -9.20 5.64 16.78
CA ILE A 42 -8.38 5.09 15.70
C ILE A 42 -7.85 3.76 16.22
N GLU A 43 -8.26 2.65 15.64
CA GLU A 43 -7.91 1.30 16.06
C GLU A 43 -7.10 0.59 14.97
N TYR A 44 -6.09 -0.17 15.38
CA TYR A 44 -5.27 -0.95 14.44
C TYR A 44 -5.39 -2.43 14.72
N GLU A 45 -6.04 -3.16 13.82
CA GLU A 45 -6.08 -4.61 13.86
C GLU A 45 -4.92 -5.17 13.05
N ARG A 46 -3.74 -5.22 13.66
CA ARG A 46 -2.50 -5.68 13.00
C ARG A 46 -2.64 -7.05 12.33
N GLY A 47 -3.37 -7.97 12.95
CA GLY A 47 -3.59 -9.32 12.40
C GLY A 47 -4.51 -9.34 11.18
N ALA A 48 -5.50 -8.46 11.12
CA ALA A 48 -6.39 -8.31 9.97
C ALA A 48 -5.82 -7.36 8.90
N GLY A 49 -4.81 -6.56 9.25
CA GLY A 49 -4.27 -5.54 8.35
C GLY A 49 -5.28 -4.43 8.10
N THR A 50 -6.05 -4.03 9.11
CA THR A 50 -7.09 -2.99 8.98
C THR A 50 -6.91 -1.89 10.02
N ILE A 51 -7.26 -0.67 9.64
CA ILE A 51 -7.36 0.49 10.52
C ILE A 51 -8.81 0.92 10.57
N GLY A 52 -9.40 0.89 11.76
CA GLY A 52 -10.73 1.44 12.01
C GLY A 52 -10.63 2.89 12.47
N ILE A 53 -11.45 3.77 11.89
CA ILE A 53 -11.63 5.16 12.32
C ILE A 53 -13.10 5.36 12.70
N HIS A 54 -13.36 5.94 13.85
CA HIS A 54 -14.71 6.25 14.33
C HIS A 54 -14.73 7.65 14.94
N THR A 55 -15.63 8.50 14.44
CA THR A 55 -15.72 9.92 14.81
C THR A 55 -17.12 10.49 14.57
N GLU A 56 -17.31 11.78 14.82
CA GLU A 56 -18.65 12.40 14.83
C GLU A 56 -19.25 12.62 13.45
N ASP A 57 -18.45 13.04 12.47
CA ASP A 57 -18.95 13.36 11.13
C ASP A 57 -17.88 13.16 10.06
N GLN A 58 -18.29 13.36 8.80
CA GLN A 58 -17.41 13.24 7.64
C GLN A 58 -16.24 14.24 7.67
N PHE A 59 -16.44 15.44 8.20
CA PHE A 59 -15.40 16.47 8.25
C PHE A 59 -14.26 16.06 9.19
N HIS A 60 -14.60 15.58 10.38
CA HIS A 60 -13.62 15.04 11.33
C HIS A 60 -12.95 13.78 10.77
N LEU A 61 -13.69 12.92 10.07
CA LEU A 61 -13.16 11.72 9.45
C LEU A 61 -12.08 12.04 8.40
N ASP A 62 -12.36 12.99 7.51
CA ASP A 62 -11.40 13.44 6.49
C ASP A 62 -10.17 14.11 7.11
N SER A 63 -10.39 14.93 8.14
CA SER A 63 -9.32 15.60 8.89
C SER A 63 -8.41 14.62 9.65
N ILE A 64 -8.97 13.53 10.21
CA ILE A 64 -8.19 12.43 10.79
C ILE A 64 -7.40 11.70 9.69
N TRP A 65 -8.03 11.43 8.55
CA TRP A 65 -7.40 10.75 7.43
C TRP A 65 -6.20 11.54 6.85
N GLU A 66 -6.32 12.85 6.70
CA GLU A 66 -5.22 13.71 6.26
C GLU A 66 -4.03 13.68 7.23
N ALA A 67 -4.29 13.77 8.54
CA ALA A 67 -3.25 13.65 9.55
C ALA A 67 -2.56 12.27 9.49
N LEU A 68 -3.33 11.20 9.32
CA LEU A 68 -2.81 9.84 9.13
C LEU A 68 -1.91 9.73 7.89
N LEU A 69 -2.37 10.22 6.73
CA LEU A 69 -1.59 10.22 5.50
C LEU A 69 -0.25 10.93 5.68
N GLY A 70 -0.25 12.10 6.33
CA GLY A 70 0.99 12.84 6.61
C GLY A 70 1.99 12.03 7.42
N ARG A 71 1.53 11.28 8.44
CA ARG A 71 2.40 10.43 9.27
C ARG A 71 2.88 9.17 8.57
N LEU A 72 2.03 8.57 7.74
CA LEU A 72 2.40 7.41 6.92
C LEU A 72 3.49 7.78 5.91
N VAL A 73 3.32 8.90 5.19
CA VAL A 73 4.32 9.40 4.22
C VAL A 73 5.64 9.74 4.91
N ALA A 74 5.61 10.42 6.06
CA ALA A 74 6.82 10.76 6.82
C ALA A 74 7.62 9.53 7.25
N ARG A 75 6.94 8.39 7.42
CA ARG A 75 7.52 7.09 7.77
C ARG A 75 7.79 6.18 6.57
N LYS A 76 7.64 6.70 5.34
CA LYS A 76 7.82 5.94 4.10
C LYS A 76 6.91 4.71 4.01
N VAL A 77 5.73 4.79 4.62
CA VAL A 77 4.69 3.79 4.45
C VAL A 77 3.96 4.10 3.12
N PRO A 78 3.84 3.14 2.20
CA PRO A 78 3.17 3.36 0.92
C PRO A 78 1.69 3.62 1.12
N VAL A 79 1.28 4.88 1.00
CA VAL A 79 -0.12 5.28 1.15
C VAL A 79 -1.03 4.71 0.07
N GLN A 80 -0.48 4.36 -1.11
CA GLN A 80 -1.22 3.66 -2.17
C GLN A 80 -1.72 2.28 -1.73
N ASN A 81 -1.03 1.67 -0.76
CA ASN A 81 -1.42 0.39 -0.17
C ASN A 81 -2.53 0.53 0.88
N MET A 82 -2.96 1.75 1.20
CA MET A 82 -4.06 2.01 2.12
C MET A 82 -5.37 2.14 1.35
N LYS A 83 -6.19 1.09 1.38
CA LYS A 83 -7.50 1.06 0.73
C LYS A 83 -8.57 1.60 1.67
N ARG A 84 -8.83 2.89 1.54
CA ARG A 84 -9.90 3.59 2.26
C ARG A 84 -11.26 3.10 1.75
N GLY A 85 -12.04 2.45 2.61
CA GLY A 85 -13.41 2.03 2.32
C GLY A 85 -14.38 3.21 2.34
N GLU A 86 -15.63 2.97 1.97
CA GLU A 86 -16.69 3.99 2.09
C GLU A 86 -16.98 4.30 3.56
N PRO A 87 -17.24 5.57 3.93
CA PRO A 87 -17.75 5.92 5.25
C PRO A 87 -19.12 5.31 5.50
N GLU A 88 -19.30 4.73 6.69
CA GLU A 88 -20.55 4.13 7.15
C GLU A 88 -21.13 4.94 8.31
N GLN A 89 -22.44 5.20 8.28
CA GLN A 89 -23.12 5.82 9.43
C GLN A 89 -23.21 4.82 10.58
N ALA A 90 -22.91 5.30 11.78
CA ALA A 90 -22.99 4.55 13.02
C ALA A 90 -24.05 5.16 13.96
N ALA A 91 -24.21 4.55 15.14
CA ALA A 91 -25.20 4.98 16.12
C ALA A 91 -24.99 6.45 16.54
N SER A 92 -26.09 7.11 16.91
CA SER A 92 -26.05 8.50 17.42
C SER A 92 -25.51 9.53 16.41
N GLY A 93 -25.54 9.24 15.11
CA GLY A 93 -25.11 10.15 14.05
C GLY A 93 -23.60 10.19 13.81
N THR A 94 -22.84 9.28 14.45
CA THR A 94 -21.40 9.13 14.25
C THR A 94 -21.08 8.44 12.92
N VAL A 95 -19.81 8.47 12.50
CA VAL A 95 -19.34 7.89 11.24
C VAL A 95 -18.16 6.98 11.51
N ARG A 96 -18.15 5.82 10.84
CA ARG A 96 -17.05 4.85 10.86
C ARG A 96 -16.47 4.66 9.49
N GLN A 97 -15.18 4.34 9.43
CA GLN A 97 -14.53 3.99 8.18
C GLN A 97 -13.42 2.98 8.45
N THR A 98 -13.36 1.98 7.58
CA THR A 98 -12.29 0.97 7.60
C THR A 98 -11.32 1.23 6.47
N VAL A 99 -10.03 1.19 6.79
CA VAL A 99 -8.93 1.25 5.82
C VAL A 99 -8.20 -0.08 5.82
N THR A 100 -8.13 -0.74 4.67
CA THR A 100 -7.47 -2.04 4.51
C THR A 100 -6.06 -1.86 3.98
N LEU A 101 -5.10 -2.55 4.58
CA LEU A 101 -3.70 -2.55 4.15
C LEU A 101 -3.44 -3.66 3.15
N VAL A 102 -2.97 -3.31 1.96
CA VAL A 102 -2.55 -4.30 0.95
C VAL A 102 -1.14 -4.78 1.26
N GLN A 103 -1.01 -6.07 1.58
CA GLN A 103 0.24 -6.76 1.92
C GLN A 103 0.74 -7.73 0.84
N SER A 104 -0.05 -7.97 -0.21
CA SER A 104 0.24 -8.94 -1.25
C SER A 104 -0.29 -8.48 -2.60
N ILE A 105 0.33 -8.96 -3.68
CA ILE A 105 -0.17 -8.73 -5.03
C ILE A 105 -1.30 -9.72 -5.27
N ASP A 106 -2.51 -9.21 -5.48
CA ASP A 106 -3.65 -10.05 -5.81
C ASP A 106 -3.51 -10.67 -7.22
N SER A 107 -4.30 -11.71 -7.49
CA SER A 107 -4.22 -12.45 -8.75
C SER A 107 -4.54 -11.62 -9.99
N GLU A 108 -5.37 -10.59 -9.89
CA GLU A 108 -5.71 -9.71 -11.00
C GLU A 108 -4.53 -8.78 -11.32
N THR A 109 -3.99 -8.13 -10.30
CA THR A 109 -2.81 -7.26 -10.44
C THR A 109 -1.60 -8.06 -10.95
N ALA A 110 -1.38 -9.28 -10.44
CA ALA A 110 -0.31 -10.15 -10.92
C ALA A 110 -0.45 -10.52 -12.41
N LYS A 111 -1.67 -10.81 -12.88
CA LYS A 111 -1.96 -11.05 -14.30
C LYS A 111 -1.77 -9.80 -15.16
N ARG A 112 -2.12 -8.63 -14.64
CA ARG A 112 -1.88 -7.34 -15.32
C ARG A 112 -0.38 -7.08 -15.48
N ILE A 113 0.42 -7.27 -14.41
CA ILE A 113 1.89 -7.11 -14.43
C ILE A 113 2.52 -8.06 -15.46
N THR A 114 2.19 -9.36 -15.43
CA THR A 114 2.74 -10.33 -16.39
C THR A 114 2.36 -10.03 -17.84
N THR A 115 1.13 -9.56 -18.08
CA THR A 115 0.68 -9.11 -19.41
C THR A 115 1.46 -7.88 -19.86
N PHE A 116 1.62 -6.89 -18.99
CA PHE A 116 2.39 -5.69 -19.29
C PHE A 116 3.84 -5.99 -19.67
N ILE A 117 4.52 -6.86 -18.92
CA ILE A 117 5.91 -7.26 -19.23
C ILE A 117 5.99 -7.95 -20.60
N ARG A 118 5.04 -8.84 -20.91
CA ARG A 118 4.97 -9.52 -22.22
C ARG A 118 4.75 -8.53 -23.36
N ASP A 119 3.88 -7.55 -23.19
CA ASP A 119 3.46 -6.63 -24.24
C ASP A 119 4.56 -5.61 -24.59
N ARG A 120 5.54 -5.39 -23.70
CA ARG A 120 6.76 -4.58 -23.96
C ARG A 120 7.73 -5.25 -24.94
N LYS A 121 7.47 -6.49 -25.40
CA LYS A 121 8.23 -7.22 -26.44
C LYS A 121 9.74 -7.34 -26.15
N LEU A 122 10.14 -7.31 -24.88
CA LEU A 122 11.50 -7.65 -24.47
C LEU A 122 11.67 -9.17 -24.63
N LYS A 123 12.06 -9.61 -25.83
CA LYS A 123 12.01 -11.01 -26.31
C LYS A 123 12.67 -12.06 -25.42
N ARG A 124 13.45 -11.65 -24.41
CA ARG A 124 14.21 -12.52 -23.52
C ARG A 124 13.84 -12.37 -22.04
N VAL A 125 12.94 -11.44 -21.69
CA VAL A 125 12.44 -11.31 -20.32
C VAL A 125 11.16 -12.12 -20.18
N GLN A 126 11.10 -12.95 -19.15
CA GLN A 126 9.94 -13.76 -18.79
C GLN A 126 9.46 -13.38 -17.40
N SER A 127 8.15 -13.52 -17.16
CA SER A 127 7.54 -13.25 -15.86
C SER A 127 6.67 -14.43 -15.43
N GLN A 128 6.75 -14.83 -14.17
CA GLN A 128 5.98 -15.92 -13.58
C GLN A 128 5.35 -15.48 -12.26
N ILE A 129 4.07 -15.75 -12.08
CA ILE A 129 3.38 -15.54 -10.80
C ILE A 129 3.79 -16.66 -9.84
N GLN A 130 4.25 -16.30 -8.65
CA GLN A 130 4.70 -17.20 -7.59
C GLN A 130 4.01 -16.82 -6.27
N GLY A 131 2.81 -17.38 -6.04
CA GLY A 131 2.00 -17.01 -4.88
C GLY A 131 1.56 -15.56 -4.96
N ASP A 132 2.04 -14.75 -4.02
CA ASP A 132 1.80 -13.31 -3.86
C ASP A 132 2.87 -12.41 -4.51
N ALA A 133 3.83 -13.01 -5.22
CA ALA A 133 4.90 -12.31 -5.94
C ALA A 133 4.87 -12.60 -7.44
N VAL A 134 5.52 -11.73 -8.23
CA VAL A 134 5.81 -11.99 -9.64
C VAL A 134 7.32 -12.02 -9.85
N ARG A 135 7.87 -13.20 -10.17
CA ARG A 135 9.28 -13.34 -10.54
C ARG A 135 9.49 -12.92 -11.98
N VAL A 136 10.47 -12.07 -12.22
CA VAL A 136 10.93 -11.64 -13.54
C VAL A 136 12.33 -12.14 -13.77
N THR A 137 12.56 -12.83 -14.89
CA THR A 137 13.84 -13.43 -15.27
C THR A 137 14.27 -12.93 -16.64
N GLY A 138 15.55 -12.60 -16.83
CA GLY A 138 16.08 -12.10 -18.08
C GLY A 138 17.58 -12.39 -18.24
N PRO A 139 18.14 -12.15 -19.43
CA PRO A 139 19.52 -12.53 -19.75
C PRO A 139 20.57 -11.54 -19.22
N SER A 140 20.13 -10.34 -18.79
CA SER A 140 21.01 -9.27 -18.32
C SER A 140 20.31 -8.39 -17.30
N ARG A 141 21.10 -7.75 -16.42
CA ARG A 141 20.61 -6.75 -15.47
C ARG A 141 20.02 -5.52 -16.14
N ASP A 142 20.58 -5.11 -17.28
CA ASP A 142 20.13 -3.93 -18.01
C ASP A 142 18.69 -4.12 -18.51
N ASP A 143 18.37 -5.30 -19.05
CA ASP A 143 17.00 -5.64 -19.46
C ASP A 143 16.03 -5.61 -18.27
N LEU A 144 16.46 -6.10 -17.10
CA LEU A 144 15.66 -6.08 -15.87
C LEU A 144 15.44 -4.65 -15.36
N GLN A 145 16.44 -3.76 -15.46
CA GLN A 145 16.30 -2.35 -15.11
C GLN A 145 15.29 -1.63 -16.00
N VAL A 146 15.27 -1.93 -17.30
CA VAL A 146 14.26 -1.39 -18.24
C VAL A 146 12.85 -1.82 -17.83
N VAL A 147 12.66 -3.08 -17.43
CA VAL A 147 11.37 -3.56 -16.92
C VAL A 147 10.97 -2.85 -15.63
N MET A 148 11.89 -2.73 -14.67
CA MET A 148 11.62 -2.01 -13.42
C MET A 148 11.24 -0.55 -13.66
N ALA A 149 11.93 0.14 -14.58
CA ALA A 149 11.59 1.51 -14.96
C ALA A 149 10.18 1.60 -15.55
N ALA A 150 9.86 0.75 -16.53
CA ALA A 150 8.55 0.72 -17.16
C ALA A 150 7.42 0.39 -16.16
N LEU A 151 7.65 -0.51 -15.20
CA LEU A 151 6.67 -0.83 -14.16
C LEU A 151 6.43 0.34 -13.20
N ARG A 152 7.44 1.18 -12.93
CA ARG A 152 7.29 2.38 -12.08
C ARG A 152 6.51 3.52 -12.74
N GLU A 153 6.37 3.50 -14.06
CA GLU A 153 5.63 4.53 -14.82
C GLU A 153 4.11 4.32 -14.80
N GLU A 154 3.65 3.13 -14.40
CA GLU A 154 2.24 2.74 -14.43
C GLU A 154 1.60 2.77 -13.04
N ASP A 155 0.30 3.03 -13.00
CA ASP A 155 -0.50 2.92 -11.77
C ASP A 155 -1.08 1.51 -11.60
N TRP A 156 -0.54 0.80 -10.61
CA TRP A 156 -1.00 -0.53 -10.22
C TRP A 156 -2.06 -0.48 -9.13
N GLY A 157 -2.37 0.72 -8.62
CA GLY A 157 -3.17 0.93 -7.42
C GLY A 157 -2.44 0.55 -6.14
N ILE A 158 -1.20 0.07 -6.21
CA ILE A 158 -0.36 -0.31 -5.07
C ILE A 158 1.08 0.06 -5.39
N GLU A 159 1.88 0.30 -4.35
CA GLU A 159 3.30 0.48 -4.52
C GLU A 159 3.96 -0.87 -4.83
N LEU A 160 4.76 -0.92 -5.90
CA LEU A 160 5.54 -2.10 -6.26
C LEU A 160 6.93 -2.03 -5.65
N ASN A 161 7.32 -3.12 -4.99
CA ASN A 161 8.65 -3.35 -4.47
C ASN A 161 9.41 -4.32 -5.38
N PHE A 162 10.69 -4.05 -5.60
CA PHE A 162 11.57 -4.87 -6.43
C PHE A 162 12.72 -5.41 -5.57
N GLY A 163 12.79 -6.73 -5.40
CA GLY A 163 13.72 -7.36 -4.47
C GLY A 163 14.14 -8.77 -4.88
N ASN A 164 14.83 -9.47 -3.97
CA ASN A 164 15.28 -10.86 -4.17
C ASN A 164 16.03 -11.07 -5.51
N TYR A 165 16.99 -10.18 -5.79
CA TYR A 165 17.81 -10.21 -7.00
C TYR A 165 18.73 -11.44 -7.02
N ARG A 166 18.80 -12.19 -8.13
CA ARG A 166 19.56 -13.45 -8.26
C ARG A 166 20.24 -13.63 -9.60
#